data_AF-A0A562WN05-F1
#
_entry.id   AF-A0A562WN05-F1
#
_cell.length_a   1.000
_cell.length_b   1.000
_cell.length_c   1.000
_cell.angle_alpha   90.00
_cell.angle_beta   90.00
_cell.angle_gamma   90.00
#
_symmetry.space_group_name_H-M   'P 1'
#
loop_
_entity.id
_entity.type
_entity.pdbx_description
1 polymer ?
#
loop_
_entity_poly.entity_id
_entity_poly.type
_entity_poly.pdbx_seq_one_letter_code
_entity_poly.pdbx_strand_id
1 'polypeptide(L)' 'MVALRDSLGHVPELDFGEATLSAEDDQSRRIRIWCDARLGDGRRCVLPIRHDGRCR' A
#
# COMPACT_ATOMS: atom_id res chain seq x y z
N MET A 1 -9.56 -23.11 -8.04
CA MET A 1 -10.46 -22.75 -6.91
C MET A 1 -11.91 -22.82 -7.36
N VAL A 2 -12.46 -24.01 -7.64
CA VAL A 2 -13.87 -24.15 -8.09
C VAL A 2 -14.66 -25.13 -7.21
N ALA A 3 -13.98 -26.16 -6.67
CA ALA A 3 -14.62 -27.21 -5.87
C ALA A 3 -15.35 -26.68 -4.61
N LEU A 4 -14.80 -25.65 -3.95
CA LEU A 4 -15.43 -25.06 -2.76
C LEU A 4 -16.68 -24.26 -3.10
N ARG A 5 -16.66 -23.52 -4.21
CA ARG A 5 -17.81 -22.73 -4.70
C ARG A 5 -18.97 -23.64 -5.09
N ASP A 6 -18.68 -24.73 -5.80
CA ASP A 6 -19.68 -25.73 -6.20
C ASP A 6 -20.30 -26.41 -4.97
N SER A 7 -19.45 -26.79 -4.00
CA SER A 7 -19.90 -27.49 -2.79
C SER A 7 -20.79 -26.62 -1.90
N LEU A 8 -20.56 -25.31 -1.85
CA LEU A 8 -21.22 -24.38 -0.93
C LEU A 8 -22.18 -23.40 -1.63
N GLY A 9 -22.38 -23.52 -2.94
CA GLY A 9 -23.28 -22.66 -3.72
C GLY A 9 -24.75 -22.78 -3.35
N HIS A 10 -25.12 -23.79 -2.54
CA HIS A 10 -26.47 -23.99 -2.02
C HIS A 10 -26.74 -23.22 -0.72
N VAL A 11 -25.73 -22.59 -0.12
CA VAL A 11 -25.89 -21.80 1.11
C VAL A 11 -26.22 -20.36 0.71
N PRO A 12 -27.47 -19.88 0.89
CA PRO A 12 -27.92 -18.60 0.35
C PRO A 12 -27.31 -17.38 1.05
N GLU A 13 -26.70 -17.57 2.22
CA GLU A 13 -25.99 -16.54 2.97
C GLU A 13 -24.56 -16.29 2.43
N LEU A 14 -24.04 -17.20 1.60
CA LEU A 14 -22.71 -17.09 1.02
C LEU A 14 -22.76 -16.38 -0.33
N ASP A 15 -22.41 -15.10 -0.33
CA ASP A 15 -22.05 -14.39 -1.56
C ASP A 15 -20.57 -14.61 -1.85
N PHE A 16 -20.26 -15.34 -2.91
CA PHE A 16 -18.88 -15.58 -3.35
C PHE A 16 -18.32 -14.39 -4.16
N GLY A 17 -18.61 -13.18 -3.67
CA GLY A 17 -18.48 -11.90 -4.36
C GLY A 17 -17.25 -11.81 -5.25
N GLU A 18 -17.47 -11.34 -6.48
CA GLU A 18 -16.38 -10.87 -7.31
C GLU A 18 -15.72 -9.69 -6.59
N ALA A 19 -14.46 -9.85 -6.20
CA ALA A 19 -13.69 -8.79 -5.57
C ALA A 19 -13.27 -7.78 -6.64
N THR A 20 -14.13 -6.81 -6.93
CA THR A 20 -13.75 -5.63 -7.72
C THR A 20 -12.85 -4.76 -6.84
N LEU A 21 -11.55 -4.82 -7.12
CA LEU A 21 -10.55 -4.03 -6.40
C LEU A 21 -10.76 -2.53 -6.69
N SER A 22 -11.03 -1.75 -5.66
CA SER A 22 -11.06 -0.28 -5.76
C SER A 22 -9.65 0.30 -5.76
N ALA A 23 -9.45 1.47 -6.38
CA ALA A 23 -8.17 2.18 -6.34
C ALA A 23 -7.70 2.55 -4.91
N GLU A 24 -8.62 2.54 -3.93
CA GLU A 24 -8.33 2.75 -2.51
C GLU A 24 -7.57 1.57 -1.87
N ASP A 25 -7.65 0.38 -2.46
CA ASP A 25 -6.83 -0.79 -2.11
C ASP A 25 -5.56 -0.87 -2.99
N ASP A 26 -5.06 0.27 -3.48
CA ASP A 26 -3.67 0.37 -3.95
C ASP A 26 -2.73 0.34 -2.75
N GLN A 27 -2.67 -0.81 -2.05
CA GLN A 27 -1.77 -1.06 -0.92
C GLN A 27 -0.28 -0.94 -1.32
N SER A 28 0.00 -0.90 -2.63
CA SER A 28 1.30 -0.57 -3.20
C SER A 28 1.65 0.92 -3.16
N ARG A 29 0.70 1.83 -2.88
CA ARG A 29 0.96 3.27 -2.94
C ARG A 29 1.83 3.73 -1.78
N ARG A 30 3.14 3.70 -1.99
CA ARG A 30 4.11 4.26 -1.06
C ARG A 30 4.38 5.71 -1.42
N ILE A 31 3.87 6.64 -0.60
CA ILE A 31 4.25 8.06 -0.69
C ILE A 31 5.47 8.33 0.18
N ARG A 32 6.48 9.02 -0.37
CA ARG A 32 7.67 9.43 0.37
C ARG A 32 7.35 10.70 1.16
N ILE A 33 7.53 10.65 2.48
CA ILE A 33 7.26 11.79 3.38
C ILE A 33 8.54 12.55 3.77
N TRP A 34 9.69 11.86 3.78
CA TRP A 34 10.98 12.41 4.21
C TRP A 34 11.95 12.59 3.04
N CYS A 35 12.81 13.60 3.15
CA CYS A 35 13.91 13.82 2.22
C CYS A 35 14.87 12.61 2.20
N ASP A 36 15.21 12.11 1.00
CA ASP A 36 16.05 10.91 0.85
C ASP A 36 17.56 11.23 0.77
N ALA A 37 17.93 12.51 0.89
CA ALA A 37 19.31 12.95 0.75
C ALA A 37 20.23 12.27 1.76
N ARG A 38 21.32 11.67 1.25
CA ARG A 38 22.38 11.08 2.07
C ARG A 38 23.26 12.20 2.63
N LEU A 39 23.45 12.16 3.94
CA LEU A 39 24.39 13.00 4.67
C LEU A 39 25.69 12.21 4.90
N GLY A 40 26.72 12.90 5.36
CA GLY A 40 27.94 12.24 5.86
C GLY A 40 27.63 11.19 6.93
N ASP A 41 28.58 10.28 7.13
CA ASP A 41 28.49 9.24 8.18
C ASP A 41 27.35 8.23 7.96
N GLY A 42 26.84 8.11 6.73
CA GLY A 42 25.75 7.18 6.41
C GLY A 42 24.37 7.63 6.90
N ARG A 43 24.25 8.87 7.36
CA ARG A 43 22.97 9.45 7.80
C ARG A 43 22.11 9.89 6.62
N ARG A 44 20.84 10.15 6.89
CA ARG A 44 19.89 10.72 5.93
C ARG A 44 19.27 11.98 6.51
N CYS A 45 18.87 12.89 5.63
CA CYS A 45 18.17 14.11 6.00
C CYS A 45 16.90 13.77 6.78
N VAL A 46 16.68 14.47 7.89
CA VAL A 46 15.52 14.24 8.77
C VAL A 46 14.35 15.19 8.45
N LEU A 47 14.47 15.99 7.40
CA LEU A 47 13.47 16.99 7.02
C LEU A 47 12.42 16.40 6.05
N PRO A 48 11.18 16.95 6.03
CA PRO A 48 10.15 16.54 5.09
C PRO A 48 10.57 16.67 3.62
N ILE A 49 9.90 15.95 2.73
CA ILE A 49 10.07 16.19 1.29
C ILE A 49 9.80 17.68 0.96
N ARG A 50 10.63 18.25 0.08
CA ARG A 50 10.57 19.67 -0.32
C ARG A 50 10.75 20.67 0.84
N HIS A 51 11.53 20.33 1.85
CA HIS A 51 11.94 21.33 2.85
C HIS A 51 12.74 22.47 2.20
N ASP A 52 12.62 23.66 2.79
CA ASP A 52 13.48 24.77 2.47
C ASP A 52 14.86 24.61 3.14
N GLY A 53 15.88 25.28 2.59
CA GLY A 53 17.25 25.23 3.13
C GLY A 53 18.03 23.93 2.86
N ARG A 54 19.24 23.85 3.43
CA ARG A 54 20.15 22.70 3.21
C ARG A 54 19.74 21.49 4.05
N CYS A 55 20.01 20.29 3.52
CA CYS A 55 19.80 19.03 4.23
C CYS A 55 20.64 18.96 5.51
N ARG A 56 20.06 18.37 6.56
CA ARG A 56 20.69 18.16 7.87
C ARG A 56 20.11 16.96 8.60
#